data_AF-A0A8I0L481-F1
#
_entry.id   AF-A0A8I0L481-F1
#
_cell.length_a   1.000
_cell.length_b   1.000
_cell.length_c   1.000
_cell.angle_alpha   90.00
_cell.angle_beta   90.00
_cell.angle_gamma   90.00
#
_symmetry.space_group_name_H-M   'P 1'
#
loop_
_entity.id
_entity.type
_entity.pdbx_description
1 polymer ?
#
loop_
_entity_poly.entity_id
_entity_poly.type
_entity_poly.pdbx_seq_one_letter_code
_entity_poly.pdbx_strand_id
1 'polypeptide(L)'
;NGGVVPLGFTIGKEDRLYHIDPETAPIVQEIFTRYADGEPAEKIAASLNERGLRTRTGKPFVKNSFFQIFRNRRYIGEYRYKDIVT
;
A
#
# COMPACT_ATOMS: atom_id res chain seq x y z
N ASN A 1 -18.67 6.97 8.51
CA ASN A 1 -17.38 7.44 7.97
C ASN A 1 -16.54 6.25 7.52
N GLY A 2 -16.79 5.74 6.31
CA GLY A 2 -15.97 4.69 5.71
C GLY A 2 -14.74 5.33 5.09
N GLY A 3 -13.56 5.13 5.71
CA GLY A 3 -12.30 5.64 5.19
C GLY A 3 -11.90 4.95 3.88
N VAL A 4 -11.01 5.57 3.12
CA VAL A 4 -10.44 4.99 1.90
C VAL A 4 -9.61 3.75 2.26
N VAL A 5 -9.88 2.63 1.58
CA VAL A 5 -9.13 1.37 1.75
C VAL A 5 -7.67 1.61 1.33
N PRO A 6 -6.68 1.28 2.18
CA PRO A 6 -5.28 1.44 1.84
C PRO A 6 -4.89 0.61 0.61
N LEU A 7 -3.90 1.08 -0.15
CA LEU A 7 -3.32 0.35 -1.29
C LEU A 7 -2.79 -1.01 -0.82
N GLY A 8 -2.91 -2.09 -1.59
CA GLY A 8 -2.51 -3.42 -1.14
C GLY A 8 -3.54 -4.14 -0.27
N PHE A 9 -4.69 -3.52 0.02
CA PHE A 9 -5.83 -4.16 0.66
C PHE A 9 -7.11 -4.01 -0.15
N THR A 10 -8.02 -4.96 -0.03
CA THR A 10 -9.40 -4.89 -0.51
C THR A 10 -10.36 -5.15 0.64
N ILE A 11 -11.62 -4.72 0.52
CA ILE A 11 -12.67 -5.08 1.49
C ILE A 11 -13.48 -6.22 0.89
N GLY A 12 -13.55 -7.35 1.60
CA GLY A 12 -14.37 -8.49 1.23
C GLY A 12 -15.84 -8.08 1.21
N LYS A 13 -16.54 -8.38 0.11
CA LYS A 13 -17.95 -7.97 -0.05
C LYS A 13 -18.88 -8.68 0.94
N GLU A 14 -18.52 -9.89 1.35
CA GLU A 14 -19.34 -10.73 2.24
C GLU A 14 -19.11 -10.43 3.72
N ASP A 15 -17.85 -10.33 4.13
CA ASP A 15 -17.46 -10.18 5.53
C ASP A 15 -17.19 -8.72 5.94
N ARG A 16 -17.05 -7.83 4.96
CA ARG A 16 -16.61 -6.43 5.13
C ARG A 16 -15.27 -6.31 5.85
N LEU A 17 -14.43 -7.34 5.74
CA LEU A 17 -13.10 -7.40 6.33
C LEU A 17 -12.04 -6.98 5.31
N TYR A 18 -10.88 -6.55 5.80
CA TYR A 18 -9.75 -6.23 4.94
C TYR A 18 -9.00 -7.50 4.56
N HIS A 19 -8.86 -7.72 3.26
CA HIS A 19 -8.05 -8.79 2.67
C HIS A 19 -6.85 -8.19 1.95
N ILE A 20 -5.78 -8.97 1.81
CA ILE A 20 -4.64 -8.59 0.99
C ILE A 20 -5.08 -8.58 -0.47
N ASP A 21 -4.82 -7.48 -1.17
CA ASP A 21 -5.07 -7.38 -2.61
C ASP A 21 -3.83 -7.92 -3.34
N PRO A 22 -3.90 -9.08 -4.01
CA PRO A 22 -2.73 -9.70 -4.64
C PRO A 22 -2.12 -8.86 -5.76
N GLU A 23 -2.89 -7.96 -6.38
CA GLU A 23 -2.39 -7.11 -7.46
C GLU A 23 -1.64 -5.90 -6.92
N THR A 24 -2.14 -5.29 -5.85
CA THR A 24 -1.55 -4.02 -5.33
C THR A 24 -0.68 -4.20 -4.09
N ALA A 25 -0.74 -5.34 -3.40
CA ALA A 25 0.12 -5.62 -2.24
C ALA A 25 1.61 -5.72 -2.61
N PRO A 26 2.00 -6.35 -3.74
CA PRO A 26 3.40 -6.36 -4.17
C PRO A 26 3.96 -4.95 -4.39
N ILE A 27 3.14 -4.00 -4.86
CA ILE A 27 3.54 -2.60 -5.06
C ILE A 27 3.91 -1.96 -3.72
N VAL A 28 3.11 -2.21 -2.68
CA VAL A 28 3.40 -1.67 -1.35
C VAL A 28 4.69 -2.27 -0.79
N GLN A 29 4.87 -3.59 -0.91
CA GLN A 29 6.12 -4.24 -0.49
C GLN A 29 7.33 -3.67 -1.23
N GLU A 30 7.24 -3.50 -2.56
CA GLU A 30 8.29 -2.87 -3.37
C GLU A 30 8.64 -1.46 -2.86
N ILE A 31 7.63 -0.65 -2.53
CA ILE A 31 7.82 0.71 -1.99
C ILE A 31 8.60 0.69 -0.67
N PHE A 32 8.23 -0.19 0.27
CA PHE A 32 8.93 -0.30 1.55
C PHE A 32 10.36 -0.80 1.38
N THR A 33 10.57 -1.83 0.54
CA THR A 33 11.89 -2.39 0.27
C THR A 33 12.82 -1.34 -0.34
N ARG A 34 12.42 -0.71 -1.45
CA ARG A 34 13.26 0.29 -2.15
C ARG A 34 13.57 1.50 -1.28
N TYR A 35 12.60 1.93 -0.47
CA TYR A 35 12.83 3.04 0.47
C TYR A 35 13.79 2.65 1.59
N ALA A 36 13.70 1.42 2.11
CA ALA A 36 14.64 0.89 3.10
C ALA A 36 16.06 0.74 2.53
N ASP A 37 16.19 0.43 1.23
CA ASP A 37 17.47 0.42 0.49
C ASP A 37 18.02 1.84 0.23
N GLY A 38 17.32 2.89 0.68
CA GLY A 38 17.77 4.28 0.59
C GLY A 38 17.37 4.99 -0.71
N GLU A 39 16.52 4.37 -1.54
CA GLU A 39 16.04 5.04 -2.75
C GLU A 39 15.07 6.19 -2.40
N PRO A 40 15.25 7.40 -2.97
CA PRO A 40 14.37 8.52 -2.71
C PRO A 40 12.92 8.23 -3.15
N ALA A 41 11.95 8.61 -2.32
CA ALA A 41 10.52 8.44 -2.62
C ALA A 41 10.11 9.04 -3.97
N GLU A 42 10.74 10.13 -4.40
CA GLU A 42 10.52 10.74 -5.72
C GLU A 42 10.95 9.83 -6.87
N LYS A 43 12.05 9.08 -6.72
CA LYS A 43 12.55 8.13 -7.73
C LYS A 43 11.65 6.89 -7.80
N ILE A 44 11.24 6.38 -6.65
CA ILE A 44 10.27 5.28 -6.57
C ILE A 44 8.94 5.72 -7.22
N ALA A 45 8.46 6.93 -6.90
CA ALA A 45 7.24 7.48 -7.50
C ALA A 45 7.31 7.57 -9.03
N ALA A 46 8.42 8.10 -9.56
CA ALA A 46 8.65 8.18 -11.00
C ALA A 46 8.60 6.79 -11.64
N SER A 47 9.37 5.83 -11.11
CA SER A 47 9.43 4.45 -11.59
C SER A 47 8.05 3.78 -11.61
N LEU A 48 7.25 3.93 -10.55
CA LEU A 48 5.88 3.39 -10.49
C LEU A 48 4.97 4.05 -11.55
N ASN A 49 5.04 5.37 -11.69
CA ASN A 49 4.23 6.10 -12.66
C ASN A 49 4.60 5.79 -14.11
N GLU A 50 5.89 5.60 -14.41
CA GLU A 50 6.39 5.18 -15.74
C GLU A 50 5.88 3.80 -16.13
N ARG A 51 5.73 2.89 -15.15
CA ARG A 51 5.10 1.57 -15.32
C ARG A 51 3.56 1.66 -15.45
N GLY A 52 2.99 2.85 -15.42
CA GLY A 52 1.53 3.06 -15.45
C GLY A 52 0.81 2.75 -14.15
N LEU A 53 1.54 2.47 -13.06
CA LEU A 53 0.94 2.19 -11.75
C LEU A 53 0.39 3.47 -11.13
N ARG A 54 -0.77 3.35 -10.49
CA ARG A 54 -1.48 4.47 -9.86
C ARG A 54 -1.85 4.14 -8.42
N THR A 55 -2.08 5.20 -7.64
CA THR A 55 -2.67 5.07 -6.32
C THR A 55 -4.09 4.50 -6.43
N ARG A 56 -4.66 4.05 -5.31
CA ARG A 56 -6.01 3.49 -5.26
C ARG A 56 -7.11 4.43 -5.80
N THR A 57 -6.89 5.74 -5.77
CA THR A 57 -7.83 6.73 -6.33
C THR A 57 -7.58 7.05 -7.81
N GLY A 58 -6.70 6.28 -8.49
CA GLY A 58 -6.33 6.49 -9.89
C GLY A 58 -5.31 7.61 -10.12
N LYS A 59 -4.88 8.31 -9.07
CA LYS A 59 -3.92 9.41 -9.17
C LYS A 59 -2.48 8.90 -9.27
N PRO A 60 -1.58 9.65 -9.94
CA PRO A 60 -0.14 9.35 -9.94
C PRO A 60 0.43 9.29 -8.52
N PHE A 61 1.48 8.48 -8.34
CA PHE A 61 2.28 8.50 -7.13
C PHE A 61 3.06 9.81 -7.05
N VAL A 62 3.02 10.45 -5.88
CA VAL A 62 3.83 11.63 -5.56
C VAL A 62 4.48 11.42 -4.20
N LYS A 63 5.49 12.21 -3.83
CA LYS A 63 6.17 12.11 -2.53
C LYS A 63 5.19 11.98 -1.35
N ASN A 64 4.09 12.75 -1.36
CA ASN A 64 3.09 12.71 -0.30
C ASN A 64 2.33 11.37 -0.20
N SER A 65 2.19 10.63 -1.30
CA SER A 65 1.61 9.28 -1.30
C SER A 65 2.41 8.34 -0.40
N PHE A 66 3.74 8.46 -0.40
CA PHE A 66 4.64 7.63 0.39
C PHE A 66 4.55 7.95 1.88
N PHE A 67 4.46 9.23 2.25
CA PHE A 67 4.23 9.62 3.65
C PHE A 67 2.94 9.01 4.22
N GLN A 68 1.88 8.92 3.41
CA GLN A 68 0.64 8.27 3.81
C GLN A 68 0.80 6.75 3.93
N ILE A 69 1.53 6.12 3.02
CA ILE A 69 1.82 4.68 3.07
C ILE A 69 2.66 4.34 4.31
N PHE A 70 3.78 5.03 4.52
CA PHE A 70 4.70 4.72 5.63
C PHE A 70 4.10 4.99 7.02
N ARG A 71 3.21 5.98 7.16
CA ARG A 71 2.54 6.28 8.45
C ARG A 71 1.32 5.41 8.71
N ASN A 72 0.85 4.65 7.72
CA ASN A 72 -0.34 3.85 7.89
C ASN A 72 0.01 2.59 8.71
N ARG A 73 -0.43 2.63 9.98
CA ARG A 73 -0.27 1.58 11.01
C ARG A 73 -0.68 0.18 10.52
N ARG A 74 -1.54 0.08 9.50
CA ARG A 74 -1.96 -1.19 8.90
C ARG A 74 -0.83 -1.93 8.17
N TYR A 75 0.16 -1.21 7.64
CA TYR A 75 1.37 -1.82 7.05
C TYR A 75 2.45 -2.13 8.10
N ILE A 76 2.41 -1.49 9.26
CA ILE A 76 3.33 -1.71 10.38
C ILE A 76 2.91 -2.95 11.22
N GLY A 77 1.84 -3.64 10.82
CA GLY A 77 1.34 -4.83 11.52
C GLY A 77 0.55 -4.52 12.80
N GLU A 78 0.26 -3.25 13.11
CA GLU A 78 -0.57 -2.90 14.27
C GLU A 78 -2.05 -3.31 14.09
N TYR A 79 -2.46 -3.68 12.87
CA TYR A 79 -3.68 -4.45 12.71
C TYR A 79 -3.35 -5.94 12.81
N ARG A 80 -3.27 -6.41 14.06
CA ARG A 80 -3.54 -7.82 14.39
C ARG A 80 -4.94 -8.15 13.88
N TYR A 81 -5.04 -8.63 12.65
CA TYR A 81 -6.15 -9.47 12.27
C TYR A 81 -5.76 -10.91 12.60
N LYS A 82 -6.64 -11.58 13.33
CA LYS A 82 -6.46 -12.93 13.89
C LYS A 82 -5.81 -13.88 12.88
N ASP A 83 -4.85 -14.65 13.40
CA ASP A 83 -4.29 -15.89 12.85
C ASP A 83 -3.79 -15.88 11.40
N ILE A 84 -2.46 -15.94 11.27
CA ILE A 84 -1.88 -16.97 10.40
C ILE A 84 -1.10 -17.90 11.32
N VAL A 85 -1.78 -18.95 11.79
CA VAL A 85 -1.12 -20.18 12.23
C VAL A 85 -0.67 -20.91 10.96
N THR A 86 0.63 -21.14 10.85
CA THR A 86 1.20 -22.37 10.26
C THR A 86 2.52 -22.62 10.95
#